data_AF-A0A6A4L3P6-F1
#
_entry.id   AF-A0A6A4L3P6-F1
#
_cell.length_a   1.000
_cell.length_b   1.000
_cell.length_c   1.000
_cell.angle_alpha   90.00
_cell.angle_beta   90.00
_cell.angle_gamma   90.00
#
_symmetry.space_group_name_H-M   'P 1'
#
loop_
_entity.id
_entity.type
_entity.pdbx_description
1 polymer ?
#
loop_
_entity_poly.entity_id
_entity_poly.type
_entity_poly.pdbx_seq_one_letter_code
_entity_poly.pdbx_strand_id
1 'polypeptide(L)'
;MKISRTVVDANGRLSQESEILTIDVKPGWKKGTKITFPDKGNEQLNQLPADLVFVIDEKPHNLYTRDGNDLIMNHRVSLAEALGGTTVNLTTLDGRNLSVPVTDM
;
A
#
# COMPACT_ATOMS: atom_id res chain seq x y z
N MET A 1 -11.67 3.04 6.49
CA MET A 1 -11.77 1.61 6.82
C MET A 1 -12.75 1.45 7.96
N LYS A 2 -13.70 0.52 7.87
CA LYS A 2 -14.66 0.25 8.95
C LYS A 2 -14.08 -0.76 9.92
N ILE A 3 -14.12 -0.46 11.20
CA ILE A 3 -13.73 -1.37 12.29
C ILE A 3 -14.94 -1.67 13.17
N SER A 4 -14.90 -2.79 13.88
CA SER A 4 -15.83 -3.12 14.96
C SER A 4 -15.01 -3.30 16.23
N ARG A 5 -15.36 -2.60 17.30
CA ARG A 5 -14.68 -2.70 18.60
C ARG A 5 -15.69 -2.90 19.72
N THR A 6 -15.22 -3.50 20.81
CA THR A 6 -16.02 -3.62 22.04
C THR A 6 -15.84 -2.37 22.88
N VAL A 7 -16.93 -1.76 23.33
CA VAL A 7 -16.94 -0.59 24.23
C VAL A 7 -17.74 -0.90 25.49
N VAL A 8 -17.36 -0.30 26.62
CA VAL A 8 -18.09 -0.42 27.89
C VAL A 8 -19.13 0.71 27.96
N ASP A 9 -20.40 0.36 28.07
CA ASP A 9 -21.49 1.33 28.19
C ASP A 9 -21.53 1.99 29.59
N ALA A 10 -22.36 3.02 29.75
CA ALA A 10 -22.53 3.72 31.04
C ALA A 10 -23.05 2.82 32.18
N ASN A 11 -23.57 1.64 31.88
CA ASN A 11 -24.05 0.65 32.83
C ASN A 11 -23.01 -0.45 33.11
N GLY A 12 -21.80 -0.33 32.57
CA GLY A 12 -20.71 -1.31 32.71
C GLY A 12 -20.87 -2.56 31.83
N ARG A 13 -21.77 -2.55 30.84
CA ARG A 13 -21.99 -3.67 29.92
C ARG A 13 -21.16 -3.53 28.64
N LEU A 14 -20.72 -4.66 28.10
CA LEU A 14 -19.99 -4.70 26.84
C LEU A 14 -20.96 -4.58 25.66
N SER A 15 -20.64 -3.71 24.71
CA SER A 15 -21.39 -3.54 23.46
C SER A 15 -20.44 -3.45 22.26
N GLN A 16 -20.92 -3.82 21.07
CA GLN A 16 -20.15 -3.71 19.83
C GLN A 16 -20.47 -2.37 19.16
N GLU A 17 -19.43 -1.58 18.90
CA GLU A 17 -19.50 -0.30 18.19
C GLU A 17 -18.78 -0.42 16.85
N SER A 18 -19.40 0.11 15.80
CA SER A 18 -18.78 0.24 14.47
C SER A 18 -18.30 1.67 14.25
N GLU A 19 -17.03 1.83 13.90
CA GLU A 19 -16.41 3.13 13.61
C GLU A 19 -15.74 3.13 12.23
N ILE A 20 -15.75 4.26 11.53
CA ILE A 20 -15.02 4.45 10.28
C ILE A 20 -13.78 5.31 10.56
N LEU A 21 -12.61 4.72 10.34
CA LEU A 21 -11.32 5.42 10.44
C LEU A 21 -10.83 5.81 9.04
N THR A 22 -10.50 7.09 8.87
CA THR A 22 -9.98 7.62 7.60
C THR A 22 -8.45 7.64 7.64
N ILE A 23 -7.83 7.02 6.64
CA ILE A 23 -6.38 7.03 6.45
C ILE A 23 -6.10 7.73 5.13
N ASP A 24 -5.42 8.87 5.18
CA ASP A 24 -4.98 9.59 4.00
C ASP A 24 -3.55 9.15 3.63
N VAL A 25 -3.46 8.23 2.67
CA VAL A 25 -2.19 7.65 2.23
C VAL A 25 -1.39 8.69 1.45
N LYS A 26 -0.23 9.08 1.98
CA LYS A 26 0.62 10.08 1.33
C LYS A 26 1.51 9.47 0.23
N PRO A 27 1.81 10.24 -0.82
CA PRO A 27 2.75 9.80 -1.86
C PRO A 27 4.09 9.34 -1.27
N GLY A 28 4.60 8.22 -1.79
CA GLY A 28 5.93 7.71 -1.42
C GLY A 28 6.00 6.86 -0.15
N TRP A 29 4.91 6.74 0.64
CA TRP A 29 4.88 5.81 1.78
C TRP A 29 5.32 4.42 1.36
N LYS A 30 6.16 3.80 2.18
CA LYS A 30 6.79 2.50 1.91
C LYS A 30 6.03 1.41 2.65
N LYS A 31 6.17 0.16 2.20
CA LYS A 31 5.78 -0.99 3.01
C LYS A 31 6.35 -0.87 4.42
N GLY A 32 5.51 -1.12 5.42
CA GLY A 32 5.87 -1.03 6.83
C GLY A 32 5.58 0.31 7.51
N THR A 33 5.19 1.37 6.77
CA THR A 33 4.74 2.62 7.40
C THR A 33 3.57 2.34 8.35
N LYS A 34 3.67 2.82 9.60
CA LYS A 34 2.68 2.59 10.65
C LYS A 34 1.79 3.82 10.85
N ILE A 35 0.49 3.60 10.92
CA ILE A 35 -0.52 4.62 11.24
C ILE A 35 -1.23 4.16 12.52
N THR A 36 -1.10 4.95 13.57
CA THR A 36 -1.61 4.60 14.90
C THR A 36 -2.84 5.43 15.22
N PHE A 37 -3.92 4.75 15.59
CA PHE A 37 -5.11 5.37 16.16
C PHE A 37 -5.14 5.02 17.65
N PRO A 38 -4.87 5.99 18.54
CA PRO A 38 -4.79 5.72 19.96
C PRO A 38 -6.16 5.31 20.52
N ASP A 39 -6.15 4.39 21.48
CA ASP A 39 -7.35 3.95 22.22
C ASP A 39 -8.50 3.41 21.33
N LYS A 40 -8.18 2.95 20.11
CA LYS A 40 -9.16 2.38 19.15
C LYS A 40 -9.30 0.86 19.20
N GLY A 41 -8.65 0.21 20.15
CA GLY A 41 -8.80 -1.20 20.45
C GLY A 41 -10.09 -1.53 21.20
N ASN A 42 -10.21 -2.78 21.64
CA ASN A 42 -11.32 -3.20 22.51
C ASN A 42 -11.13 -2.63 23.91
N GLU A 43 -12.22 -2.13 24.49
CA GLU A 43 -12.27 -1.68 25.88
C GLU A 43 -12.53 -2.85 26.83
N GLN A 44 -11.96 -2.75 28.03
CA GLN A 44 -12.20 -3.66 29.15
C GLN A 44 -12.39 -2.85 30.43
N LEU A 45 -13.16 -3.37 31.37
CA LEU A 45 -13.40 -2.68 32.63
C LEU A 45 -12.07 -2.48 33.37
N ASN A 46 -11.82 -1.24 33.83
CA ASN A 46 -10.61 -0.83 34.54
C ASN A 46 -9.30 -0.93 33.73
N GLN A 47 -9.38 -1.00 32.40
CA GLN A 47 -8.20 -1.03 31.54
C GLN A 47 -8.34 -0.01 30.40
N LEU A 48 -7.24 0.68 30.07
CA LEU A 48 -7.19 1.56 28.92
C LEU A 48 -7.28 0.74 27.61
N PRO A 49 -8.00 1.23 26.60
CA PRO A 49 -8.08 0.53 25.32
C PRO A 49 -6.70 0.49 24.66
N ALA A 50 -6.44 -0.57 23.88
CA ALA A 50 -5.19 -0.66 23.14
C ALA A 50 -5.19 0.30 21.92
N ASP A 51 -4.01 0.63 21.43
CA ASP A 51 -3.86 1.35 20.16
C ASP A 51 -4.14 0.43 18.97
N LEU A 52 -4.81 0.97 17.95
CA LEU A 52 -4.97 0.30 16.67
C LEU A 52 -3.89 0.78 15.69
N VAL A 53 -3.00 -0.13 15.29
CA VAL A 53 -1.91 0.16 14.36
C VAL A 53 -2.19 -0.45 13.01
N PHE A 54 -2.36 0.38 11.99
CA PHE A 54 -2.35 -0.03 10.59
C PHE A 54 -0.93 -0.02 10.05
N VAL A 55 -0.55 -1.08 9.35
CA VAL A 55 0.72 -1.18 8.64
C VAL A 55 0.45 -1.16 7.15
N ILE A 56 1.06 -0.21 6.45
CA ILE A 56 0.97 -0.14 4.99
C ILE A 56 1.66 -1.34 4.37
N ASP A 57 0.98 -1.96 3.41
CA ASP A 57 1.55 -2.99 2.55
C ASP A 57 1.37 -2.61 1.08
N GLU A 58 2.20 -3.21 0.23
CA GLU A 58 2.20 -3.00 -1.20
C GLU A 58 1.37 -4.08 -1.89
N LYS A 59 0.35 -3.65 -2.64
CA LYS A 59 -0.43 -4.57 -3.47
C LYS A 59 0.39 -4.93 -4.72
N PRO A 60 0.55 -6.22 -5.07
CA PRO A 60 1.21 -6.61 -6.31
C PRO A 60 0.56 -5.95 -7.52
N HIS A 61 1.40 -5.40 -8.40
CA HIS A 61 0.98 -4.82 -9.67
C HIS A 61 1.37 -5.75 -10.82
N ASN A 62 0.54 -5.83 -11.87
CA ASN A 62 0.74 -6.78 -12.98
C ASN A 62 1.98 -6.52 -13.84
N LEU A 63 2.65 -5.37 -13.68
CA LEU A 63 3.69 -4.88 -14.59
C LEU A 63 4.91 -4.37 -13.81
N TYR A 64 4.65 -3.60 -12.75
CA TYR A 64 5.68 -2.99 -11.94
C TYR A 64 5.87 -3.75 -10.63
N THR A 65 7.12 -3.94 -10.25
CA THR A 65 7.51 -4.27 -8.88
C THR A 65 8.19 -3.04 -8.29
N ARG A 66 7.76 -2.61 -7.11
CA ARG A 66 8.40 -1.48 -6.43
C ARG A 66 9.65 -1.97 -5.71
N ASP A 67 10.74 -1.23 -5.85
CA ASP A 67 11.95 -1.39 -5.05
C ASP A 67 12.34 -0.03 -4.45
N GLY A 68 12.06 0.16 -3.17
CA GLY A 68 12.27 1.43 -2.49
C GLY A 68 11.49 2.59 -3.13
N ASN A 69 12.19 3.45 -3.86
CA ASN A 69 11.61 4.60 -4.57
C ASN A 69 11.51 4.39 -6.09
N ASP A 70 11.98 3.24 -6.58
CA ASP A 70 12.04 2.91 -8.00
C ASP A 70 10.95 1.90 -8.37
N LEU A 71 10.63 1.87 -9.66
CA LEU A 71 9.72 0.89 -10.26
C LEU A 71 10.50 0.03 -11.24
N ILE A 72 10.48 -1.27 -11.01
CA ILE A 72 11.13 -2.28 -11.84
C ILE A 72 10.07 -2.92 -12.75
N MET A 73 10.34 -2.96 -14.05
CA MET A 73 9.54 -3.67 -15.04
C MET A 73 10.44 -4.63 -15.81
N ASN A 74 10.02 -5.89 -15.89
CA ASN A 74 10.73 -6.88 -16.69
C ASN A 74 10.12 -6.95 -18.10
N HIS A 75 10.87 -6.50 -19.10
CA HIS A 75 10.50 -6.64 -20.50
C HIS A 75 11.35 -7.71 -21.17
N ARG A 76 10.70 -8.71 -21.78
CA ARG A 76 11.41 -9.76 -22.51
C ARG A 76 11.65 -9.29 -23.94
N VAL A 77 12.90 -9.31 -24.36
CA VAL A 77 13.32 -9.06 -25.74
C VAL A 77 13.91 -10.35 -26.33
N SER A 78 13.77 -10.51 -27.63
CA SER A 78 14.45 -11.57 -28.39
C SER A 78 15.92 -11.22 -28.60
N LEU A 79 16.75 -12.23 -28.90
CA LEU A 79 18.16 -12.02 -29.24
C LEU A 79 18.32 -11.09 -30.46
N ALA A 80 17.44 -11.22 -31.46
CA ALA A 80 17.47 -10.38 -32.65
C ALA A 80 17.19 -8.91 -32.32
N GLU A 81 16.22 -8.64 -31.43
CA GLU A 81 15.93 -7.29 -30.94
C GLU A 81 17.06 -6.73 -30.07
N ALA A 82 17.70 -7.58 -29.26
CA ALA A 82 18.82 -7.17 -28.43
C ALA A 82 20.05 -6.76 -29.27
N LEU A 83 20.34 -7.48 -30.37
CA LEU A 83 21.48 -7.21 -31.25
C LEU A 83 21.18 -6.17 -32.34
N GLY A 84 19.98 -6.21 -32.92
CA GLY A 84 19.56 -5.33 -34.01
C GLY A 84 18.99 -4.00 -33.55
N GLY A 85 18.82 -3.82 -32.25
CA GLY A 85 18.12 -2.70 -31.64
C GLY A 85 16.60 -2.86 -31.67
N THR A 86 15.94 -2.31 -30.65
CA THR A 86 14.47 -2.25 -30.56
C THR A 86 14.04 -1.00 -29.80
N THR A 87 12.74 -0.76 -29.69
CA THR A 87 12.19 0.28 -28.83
C THR A 87 11.11 -0.33 -27.94
N VAL A 88 11.33 -0.24 -26.63
CA VAL A 88 10.38 -0.72 -25.63
C VAL A 88 9.40 0.40 -25.31
N ASN A 89 8.12 0.17 -25.61
CA ASN A 89 7.04 1.08 -25.25
C ASN A 89 6.39 0.63 -23.95
N LEU A 90 6.26 1.54 -22.98
CA LEU A 90 5.63 1.27 -21.69
C LEU A 90 4.72 2.42 -21.26
N THR A 91 3.67 2.08 -20.51
CA THR A 91 2.73 3.05 -19.94
C THR A 91 3.00 3.20 -18.45
N THR A 92 3.41 4.40 -18.02
CA THR A 92 3.74 4.73 -16.63
C THR A 92 2.52 4.72 -15.72
N LEU A 93 2.73 4.77 -14.39
CA LEU A 93 1.63 4.79 -13.41
C LEU A 93 0.69 6.01 -13.52
N ASP A 94 1.18 7.12 -14.08
CA ASP A 94 0.40 8.33 -14.36
C ASP A 94 -0.18 8.36 -15.78
N GLY A 95 -0.08 7.25 -16.54
CA GLY A 95 -0.73 7.08 -17.83
C GLY A 95 0.03 7.64 -19.04
N ARG A 96 1.24 8.16 -18.85
CA ARG A 96 2.08 8.59 -19.97
C ARG A 96 2.67 7.39 -20.69
N ASN A 97 2.89 7.52 -22.00
CA ASN A 97 3.61 6.53 -22.78
C ASN A 97 5.08 6.95 -22.91
N LEU A 98 5.98 6.06 -22.55
CA LEU A 98 7.42 6.23 -22.72
C LEU A 98 7.93 5.24 -23.75
N SER A 99 8.71 5.73 -24.71
CA SER A 99 9.43 4.92 -25.70
C SER A 99 10.89 4.92 -25.33
N VAL A 100 11.40 3.76 -24.89
CA VAL A 100 12.78 3.57 -24.47
C VAL A 100 13.53 2.83 -25.58
N PRO A 101 14.43 3.49 -26.32
CA PRO A 101 15.24 2.82 -27.33
C PRO A 101 16.24 1.90 -26.63
N VAL A 102 16.33 0.66 -27.12
CA VAL A 102 17.38 -0.30 -26.79
C VAL A 102 18.33 -0.30 -27.96
N THR A 103 19.40 0.47 -27.84
CA THR A 103 20.48 0.53 -28.83
C THR A 103 21.66 -0.31 -28.34
N ASP A 104 22.37 -0.93 -29.28
CA ASP A 104 23.66 -1.57 -28.99
C ASP A 104 24.63 -0.52 -28.40
N MET A 105 25.39 -0.90 -27.38
CA MET A 105 26.43 -0.04 -26.79
C MET A 105 27.73 -0.13 -27.59
#